data_AF-A0A1F9YYJ0-F1
#
_entry.id   AF-A0A1F9YYJ0-F1
#
_cell.length_a   1.000
_cell.length_b   1.000
_cell.length_c   1.000
_cell.angle_alpha   90.00
_cell.angle_beta   90.00
_cell.angle_gamma   90.00
#
_symmetry.space_group_name_H-M   'P 1'
#
loop_
_entity.id
_entity.type
_entity.pdbx_description
1 polymer ?
#
loop_
_entity_poly.entity_id
_entity_poly.type
_entity_poly.pdbx_seq_one_letter_code
_entity_poly.pdbx_strand_id
1 'polypeptide(L)'
;MEDKKVLTLSEVKDILTERQEEGELTAEQKLALEHVQKFSRTDSKKAKKLVKELLELGFVSEINAVKIADLMPAAADDVRLIFSKERASVDKKDIEKVLSIVEKYL
;
A
#
# COMPACT_ATOMS: atom_id res chain seq x y z
N MET A 1 15.77 -15.47 -11.31
CA MET A 1 14.57 -14.62 -11.32
C MET A 1 14.99 -13.30 -10.75
N GLU A 2 14.76 -12.19 -11.45
CA GLU A 2 14.94 -10.86 -10.85
C GLU A 2 14.04 -10.75 -9.62
N ASP A 3 14.57 -10.20 -8.52
CA ASP A 3 13.80 -9.88 -7.33
C ASP A 3 12.77 -8.79 -7.69
N LYS A 4 11.50 -9.19 -7.79
CA LYS A 4 10.38 -8.28 -8.02
C LYS A 4 9.79 -7.90 -6.66
N LYS A 5 9.70 -6.59 -6.41
CA LYS A 5 9.10 -6.03 -5.20
C LYS A 5 7.79 -5.34 -5.53
N VAL A 6 6.78 -5.48 -4.68
CA VAL A 6 5.53 -4.73 -4.78
C VAL A 6 5.73 -3.35 -4.13
N LEU A 7 5.29 -2.28 -4.79
CA LEU A 7 5.44 -0.91 -4.30
C LEU A 7 4.09 -0.28 -3.99
N THR A 8 4.07 0.54 -2.94
CA THR A 8 2.93 1.40 -2.59
C THR A 8 2.77 2.57 -3.56
N LEU A 9 1.58 3.14 -3.66
CA LEU A 9 1.34 4.36 -4.45
C LEU A 9 2.26 5.50 -4.00
N SER A 10 2.53 5.60 -2.70
CA SER A 10 3.45 6.59 -2.13
C SER A 10 4.89 6.37 -2.58
N GLU A 11 5.36 5.12 -2.68
CA GLU A 11 6.67 4.79 -3.26
C GLU A 11 6.74 5.14 -4.75
N VAL A 12 5.68 4.79 -5.51
CA VAL A 12 5.61 5.09 -6.94
C VAL A 12 5.57 6.61 -7.19
N LYS A 13 4.91 7.38 -6.33
CA LYS A 13 4.90 8.84 -6.38
C LYS A 13 6.30 9.43 -6.30
N ASP A 14 7.13 8.96 -5.37
CA ASP A 14 8.51 9.44 -5.25
C ASP A 14 9.31 9.10 -6.51
N ILE A 15 9.20 7.87 -7.02
CA ILE A 15 9.89 7.40 -8.23
C ILE A 15 9.52 8.26 -9.45
N LEU A 16 8.22 8.53 -9.65
CA LEU A 16 7.76 9.33 -10.79
C LEU A 16 8.11 10.81 -10.64
N THR A 17 8.21 11.32 -9.41
CA THR A 17 8.64 12.70 -9.14
C THR A 17 10.12 12.85 -9.44
N GLU A 18 10.97 11.94 -8.98
CA GLU A 18 12.41 11.91 -9.30
C GLU A 18 12.63 11.79 -10.81
N ARG A 19 11.92 10.87 -11.47
CA ARG A 19 12.00 10.72 -12.92
C ARG A 19 11.56 11.99 -13.67
N GLN A 20 10.61 12.77 -13.15
CA GLN A 20 10.19 14.03 -13.78
C GLN A 20 11.32 15.07 -13.78
N GLU A 21 12.20 15.06 -12.78
CA GLU A 21 13.36 15.97 -12.69
C GLU A 21 14.44 15.62 -13.73
N GLU A 22 14.56 14.35 -14.13
CA GLU A 22 15.50 13.88 -15.14
C GLU A 22 15.11 14.25 -16.58
N GLY A 23 13.84 14.62 -16.81
CA GLY A 23 13.35 15.03 -18.12
C GLY A 23 11.87 14.77 -18.32
N GLU A 24 11.37 15.09 -19.51
CA GLU A 24 9.94 14.97 -19.79
C GLU A 24 9.42 13.53 -19.63
N LEU A 25 8.28 13.40 -18.95
CA LEU A 25 7.54 12.16 -18.77
C LEU A 25 6.72 11.83 -20.03
N THR A 26 6.57 10.54 -20.34
CA THR A 26 5.62 10.11 -21.38
C THR A 26 4.18 10.41 -20.96
N ALA A 27 3.23 10.33 -21.89
CA ALA A 27 1.82 10.57 -21.60
C ALA A 27 1.30 9.63 -20.48
N GLU A 28 1.66 8.35 -20.54
CA GLU A 28 1.26 7.34 -19.55
C GLU A 28 1.90 7.60 -18.18
N GLN A 29 3.17 8.03 -18.15
CA GLN A 29 3.86 8.39 -16.92
C GLN A 29 3.24 9.64 -16.27
N LYS A 30 2.81 10.63 -17.07
CA LYS A 30 2.07 11.80 -16.56
C LYS A 30 0.75 11.40 -15.91
N LEU A 31 -0.02 10.52 -16.57
CA LEU A 31 -1.27 9.98 -16.01
C LEU A 31 -1.04 9.16 -14.74
N ALA A 32 0.03 8.35 -14.71
CA ALA A 32 0.41 7.61 -13.52
C ALA A 32 0.80 8.54 -12.37
N LEU A 33 1.57 9.60 -12.65
CA LEU A 33 1.97 10.61 -11.66
C LEU A 33 0.73 11.34 -11.09
N GLU A 34 -0.21 11.75 -11.95
CA GLU A 34 -1.47 12.37 -11.52
C GLU A 34 -2.27 11.43 -10.60
N HIS A 35 -2.36 10.15 -10.98
CA HIS A 35 -3.05 9.15 -10.17
C HIS A 35 -2.41 9.01 -8.79
N VAL A 36 -1.10 8.77 -8.72
CA VAL A 36 -0.43 8.57 -7.42
C VAL A 36 -0.42 9.85 -6.58
N GLN A 37 -0.37 11.04 -7.19
CA GLN A 37 -0.51 12.31 -6.46
C GLN A 37 -1.88 12.44 -5.80
N LYS A 38 -2.95 11.98 -6.46
CA LYS A 38 -4.32 12.05 -5.96
C LYS A 38 -4.66 10.97 -4.93
N PHE A 39 -4.12 9.77 -5.09
CA PHE A 39 -4.54 8.59 -4.32
C PHE A 39 -3.55 8.11 -3.26
N SER A 40 -2.31 8.60 -3.24
CA SER A 40 -1.39 8.30 -2.14
C SER A 40 -1.93 8.88 -0.82
N ARG A 41 -2.22 8.00 0.14
CA ARG A 41 -2.84 8.37 1.43
C ARG A 41 -1.85 8.83 2.49
N THR A 42 -0.57 8.50 2.32
CA THR A 42 0.48 8.82 3.29
C THR A 42 1.82 9.04 2.57
N ASP A 43 2.87 9.46 3.27
CA ASP A 43 4.20 9.60 2.68
C ASP A 43 4.92 8.25 2.53
N SER A 44 5.90 8.16 1.64
CA SER A 44 6.59 6.91 1.33
C SER A 44 7.32 6.29 2.53
N LYS A 45 7.79 7.10 3.49
CA LYS A 45 8.47 6.60 4.69
C LYS A 45 7.47 5.95 5.63
N LYS A 46 6.32 6.58 5.86
CA LYS A 46 5.21 6.00 6.62
C LYS A 46 4.67 4.74 5.93
N ALA A 47 4.42 4.78 4.63
CA ALA A 47 3.93 3.64 3.86
C ALA A 47 4.87 2.42 3.96
N LYS A 48 6.18 2.61 3.78
CA LYS A 48 7.18 1.52 3.91
C LYS A 48 7.19 0.89 5.30
N LYS A 49 7.07 1.71 6.36
CA LYS A 49 7.03 1.22 7.74
C LYS A 49 5.73 0.46 8.03
N LEU A 50 4.59 0.97 7.56
CA LEU A 50 3.29 0.30 7.65
C LEU A 50 3.33 -1.08 6.96
N VAL A 51 3.82 -1.14 5.71
CA VAL A 51 3.97 -2.42 4.99
C VAL A 51 4.83 -3.39 5.78
N LYS A 52 5.94 -2.93 6.36
CA LYS A 52 6.82 -3.79 7.17
C LYS A 52 6.10 -4.32 8.42
N GLU A 53 5.42 -3.48 9.20
CA GLU A 53 4.65 -3.92 10.39
C GLU A 53 3.54 -4.91 10.02
N LEU A 54 2.87 -4.73 8.88
CA LEU A 54 1.84 -5.65 8.40
C LEU A 54 2.41 -7.01 8.02
N LEU A 55 3.56 -7.05 7.34
CA LEU A 55 4.24 -8.29 6.98
C LEU A 55 4.70 -9.09 8.21
N GLU A 56 5.06 -8.42 9.30
CA GLU A 56 5.45 -9.05 10.57
C GLU A 56 4.30 -9.85 11.23
N LEU A 57 3.03 -9.63 10.82
CA LEU A 57 1.90 -10.43 11.27
C LEU A 57 1.91 -11.87 10.72
N GLY A 58 2.70 -12.15 9.69
CA GLY A 58 2.90 -13.50 9.12
C GLY A 58 1.75 -14.05 8.27
N PHE A 59 0.51 -13.58 8.47
CA PHE A 59 -0.65 -13.95 7.65
C PHE A 59 -0.96 -12.95 6.51
N VAL A 60 -0.27 -11.80 6.49
CA VAL A 60 -0.47 -10.76 5.48
C VAL A 60 0.57 -10.92 4.37
N SER A 61 0.12 -11.15 3.13
CA SER A 61 0.99 -11.20 1.96
C SER A 61 1.54 -9.81 1.60
N GLU A 62 2.65 -9.73 0.88
CA GLU A 62 3.23 -8.44 0.44
C GLU A 62 2.23 -7.61 -0.37
N ILE A 63 1.47 -8.26 -1.26
CA ILE A 63 0.42 -7.61 -2.05
C ILE A 63 -0.66 -7.02 -1.15
N ASN A 64 -1.12 -7.76 -0.13
CA ASN A 64 -2.14 -7.26 0.79
C ASN A 64 -1.59 -6.18 1.71
N ALA A 65 -0.34 -6.27 2.16
CA ALA A 65 0.30 -5.23 2.97
C ALA A 65 0.40 -3.91 2.20
N VAL A 66 0.83 -3.96 0.94
CA VAL A 66 0.83 -2.80 0.04
C VAL A 66 -0.58 -2.28 -0.19
N LYS A 67 -1.56 -3.16 -0.43
CA LYS A 67 -2.95 -2.75 -0.65
C LYS A 67 -3.56 -2.07 0.57
N ILE A 68 -3.26 -2.56 1.77
CA ILE A 68 -3.69 -1.95 3.03
C ILE A 68 -3.06 -0.55 3.17
N ALA A 69 -1.76 -0.40 2.87
CA ALA A 69 -1.09 0.90 2.92
C ALA A 69 -1.63 1.91 1.88
N ASP A 70 -2.03 1.45 0.68
CA ASP A 70 -2.64 2.29 -0.34
C ASP A 70 -4.07 2.73 0.04
N LEU A 71 -4.84 1.84 0.67
CA LEU A 71 -6.26 2.07 0.95
C LEU A 71 -6.52 2.71 2.31
N MET A 72 -5.65 2.48 3.29
CA MET A 72 -5.79 2.92 4.69
C MET A 72 -7.20 2.58 5.25
N PRO A 73 -7.53 1.28 5.40
CA PRO A 73 -8.86 0.84 5.84
C PRO A 73 -9.21 1.38 7.22
N ALA A 74 -10.46 1.79 7.41
CA ALA A 74 -10.96 2.35 8.67
C ALA A 74 -12.05 1.49 9.33
N ALA A 75 -12.61 0.53 8.60
CA ALA A 75 -13.62 -0.40 9.09
C ALA A 75 -13.24 -1.86 8.85
N ALA A 76 -13.83 -2.76 9.64
CA ALA A 76 -13.61 -4.21 9.50
C ALA A 76 -13.98 -4.75 8.12
N ASP A 77 -15.01 -4.17 7.48
CA ASP A 77 -15.44 -4.58 6.14
C ASP A 77 -14.42 -4.21 5.05
N ASP A 78 -13.68 -3.10 5.21
CA ASP A 78 -12.60 -2.73 4.29
C ASP A 78 -11.50 -3.79 4.32
N VAL A 79 -11.11 -4.24 5.53
CA VAL A 79 -10.12 -5.30 5.70
C VAL A 79 -10.65 -6.60 5.09
N ARG A 80 -11.88 -7.01 5.38
CA ARG A 80 -12.47 -8.22 4.78
C ARG A 80 -12.47 -8.16 3.25
N LEU A 81 -12.75 -7.00 2.67
CA LEU A 81 -12.76 -6.82 1.22
C LEU A 81 -11.38 -7.03 0.61
N ILE A 82 -10.32 -6.53 1.25
CA ILE A 82 -8.92 -6.73 0.80
C ILE A 82 -8.58 -8.23 0.74
N PHE A 83 -9.00 -9.01 1.73
CA PHE A 83 -8.73 -10.44 1.80
C PHE A 83 -9.77 -11.32 1.07
N SER A 84 -10.77 -10.73 0.41
CA SER A 84 -11.92 -11.47 -0.16
C SER A 84 -11.57 -12.52 -1.22
N LYS A 85 -10.40 -12.41 -1.85
CA LYS A 85 -9.91 -13.35 -2.88
C LYS A 85 -8.93 -14.40 -2.33
N GLU A 86 -8.61 -14.34 -1.04
CA GLU A 86 -7.70 -15.29 -0.40
C GLU A 86 -8.42 -16.60 -0.08
N ARG A 87 -7.67 -17.70 -0.01
CA ARG A 87 -8.24 -19.02 0.31
C ARG A 87 -8.72 -19.13 1.75
N ALA A 88 -8.14 -18.36 2.66
CA ALA A 88 -8.46 -18.35 4.08
C ALA A 88 -9.13 -17.02 4.46
N SER A 89 -10.20 -17.10 5.24
CA SER A 89 -10.83 -15.92 5.84
C SER A 89 -9.98 -15.37 6.98
N VAL A 90 -9.85 -14.05 7.06
CA VAL A 90 -9.23 -13.38 8.22
C VAL A 90 -10.23 -13.31 9.37
N ASP A 91 -9.81 -13.74 10.56
CA ASP A 91 -10.66 -13.72 11.74
C ASP A 91 -10.81 -12.31 12.33
N LYS A 92 -11.73 -12.16 13.29
CA LYS A 92 -12.01 -10.86 13.92
C LYS A 92 -10.78 -10.28 14.62
N LYS A 93 -9.98 -11.11 15.29
CA LYS A 93 -8.81 -10.69 16.05
C LYS A 93 -7.71 -10.17 15.13
N ASP A 94 -7.52 -10.82 13.99
CA ASP A 94 -6.56 -10.43 12.97
C ASP A 94 -6.99 -9.15 12.22
N ILE A 95 -8.30 -8.98 11.96
CA ILE A 95 -8.85 -7.72 11.45
C ILE A 95 -8.55 -6.56 12.42
N GLU A 96 -8.80 -6.75 13.72
CA GLU A 96 -8.52 -5.74 14.75
C GLU A 96 -7.04 -5.38 14.78
N LYS A 97 -6.12 -6.36 14.69
CA LYS A 97 -4.68 -6.09 14.61
C LYS A 97 -4.32 -5.23 13.40
N VAL A 98 -4.86 -5.54 12.22
CA VAL A 98 -4.60 -4.77 10.99
C VAL A 98 -5.05 -3.31 11.18
N LEU A 99 -6.27 -3.10 11.65
CA LEU A 99 -6.80 -1.74 11.89
C LEU A 99 -5.97 -0.98 12.92
N SER A 100 -5.59 -1.62 14.03
CA SER A 100 -4.74 -0.99 15.05
C SER A 100 -3.35 -0.63 14.54
N ILE A 101 -2.79 -1.37 13.58
CA ILE A 101 -1.52 -0.99 12.95
C ILE A 101 -1.76 0.22 12.04
N VAL A 102 -2.77 0.17 11.16
CA VAL A 102 -3.09 1.27 10.22
C VAL A 102 -3.32 2.60 10.96
N GLU A 103 -4.01 2.57 12.10
CA GLU A 103 -4.33 3.75 12.91
C GLU A 103 -3.08 4.52 13.37
N LYS A 104 -1.95 3.84 13.60
CA LYS A 104 -0.67 4.49 13.97
C LYS A 104 -0.08 5.38 12.86
N TYR A 105 -0.56 5.22 11.63
CA TYR A 105 0.01 5.84 10.42
C TYR A 105 -0.89 6.90 9.78
N LEU A 106 -2.07 7.14 10.35
CA LEU A 106 -2.99 8.22 9.97
C LEU A 106 -2.39 9.61 10.27
#